data_AF-A0A1A0ISC7-F1
#
_entry.id   AF-A0A1A0ISC7-F1
#
_cell.length_a   1.000
_cell.length_b   1.000
_cell.length_c   1.000
_cell.angle_alpha   90.00
_cell.angle_beta   90.00
_cell.angle_gamma   90.00
#
_symmetry.space_group_name_H-M   'P 1'
#
loop_
_entity.id
_entity.type
_entity.pdbx_description
1 polymer ?
#
loop_
_entity_poly.entity_id
_entity_poly.type
_entity_poly.pdbx_seq_one_letter_code
_entity_poly.pdbx_strand_id
1 'polypeptide(L)'
;MIVGGQRYLRGVTEKNPYKVPTSGVEYNEFAGSLGAYGNGNPVNTELHVRYGVRGGKYYDWTIELVAREGDVDSFRATGERPVRYVMDSFSVEPGAVVHRVRTGPGPDDFETSVVRQLYAGDGDLVDSGYDFFMKQLADQWDARHETRDPRTIATFGYAQHNRKAEFRDVEYPWVRNTVACIDDDPADDVVVERLSHYFPDGGTVAVHCRAAGRMKFLKVAAGTGADGSGESGDGEAAPLTATGYTTMGMMVDAIYRGDDWIDDAFQA
;
A
#
# COMPACT_ATOMS: atom_id res chain seq x y z
N MET A 1 36.85 -37.07 -1.37
CA MET A 1 35.80 -38.05 -1.01
C MET A 1 34.49 -37.47 -1.52
N ILE A 2 34.04 -37.97 -2.67
CA ILE A 2 32.82 -37.49 -3.36
C ILE A 2 31.74 -38.53 -3.06
N VAL A 3 30.69 -38.09 -2.36
CA VAL A 3 29.46 -38.85 -2.10
C VAL A 3 28.38 -37.80 -2.34
N GLY A 4 27.61 -37.80 -3.41
CA GLY A 4 26.72 -38.85 -3.89
C GLY A 4 25.39 -38.15 -4.19
N GLY A 5 25.36 -37.37 -5.28
CA GLY A 5 24.16 -36.64 -5.71
C GLY A 5 23.30 -37.53 -6.61
N GLN A 6 22.11 -37.85 -6.14
CA GLN A 6 21.13 -38.71 -6.80
C GLN A 6 20.88 -38.32 -8.26
N ARG A 7 20.79 -39.35 -9.11
CA ARG A 7 20.24 -39.26 -10.46
C ARG A 7 18.81 -38.72 -10.38
N TYR A 8 18.57 -37.55 -10.97
CA TYR A 8 17.23 -37.05 -11.25
C TYR A 8 16.53 -38.04 -12.18
N LEU A 9 15.59 -38.80 -11.61
CA LEU A 9 14.62 -39.56 -12.39
C LEU A 9 13.68 -38.57 -13.06
N ARG A 10 13.82 -38.54 -14.38
CA ARG A 10 13.00 -37.86 -15.37
C ARG A 10 11.55 -38.32 -15.26
N GLY A 11 10.77 -37.62 -14.42
CA GLY A 11 9.32 -37.68 -14.36
C GLY A 11 8.77 -36.31 -14.72
N VAL A 12 8.71 -36.00 -16.02
CA VAL A 12 8.11 -34.78 -16.54
C VAL A 12 6.60 -34.89 -16.33
N THR A 13 6.09 -34.33 -15.24
CA THR A 13 4.78 -33.68 -15.30
C THR A 13 5.05 -32.26 -15.77
N GLU A 14 4.97 -32.04 -17.08
CA GLU A 14 4.90 -30.73 -17.73
C GLU A 14 3.62 -30.03 -17.25
N LYS A 15 3.63 -29.55 -16.02
CA LYS A 15 2.58 -28.66 -15.55
C LYS A 15 2.80 -27.34 -16.26
N ASN A 16 1.78 -26.90 -17.00
CA ASN A 16 1.80 -25.59 -17.64
C ASN A 16 2.13 -24.51 -16.59
N PRO A 17 2.96 -23.51 -16.94
CA PRO A 17 3.28 -22.43 -16.01
C PRO A 17 2.01 -21.68 -15.61
N TYR A 18 1.98 -21.18 -14.37
CA TYR A 18 0.92 -20.28 -13.94
C TYR A 18 0.82 -19.07 -14.87
N LYS A 19 -0.41 -18.68 -15.19
CA LYS A 19 -0.71 -17.45 -15.91
C LYS A 19 -1.67 -16.64 -15.08
N VAL A 20 -1.33 -15.38 -14.85
CA VAL A 20 -2.23 -14.41 -14.24
C VAL A 20 -3.54 -14.38 -15.02
N PRO A 21 -4.71 -14.54 -14.37
CA PRO A 21 -5.99 -14.37 -15.03
C PRO A 21 -6.11 -12.93 -15.56
N THR A 22 -6.43 -12.76 -16.84
CA THR A 22 -6.62 -11.42 -17.44
C THR A 22 -8.08 -10.99 -17.48
N SER A 23 -9.02 -11.92 -17.39
CA SER A 23 -10.46 -11.64 -17.47
C SER A 23 -11.12 -11.59 -16.10
N GLY A 24 -11.93 -10.55 -15.88
CA GLY A 24 -12.71 -10.37 -14.65
C GLY A 24 -11.85 -10.15 -13.41
N VAL A 25 -10.62 -9.66 -13.58
CA VAL A 25 -9.77 -9.20 -12.48
C VAL A 25 -10.03 -7.71 -12.28
N GLU A 26 -10.32 -7.35 -11.04
CA GLU A 26 -10.42 -5.97 -10.60
C GLU A 26 -9.13 -5.56 -9.92
N TYR A 27 -8.49 -4.50 -10.43
CA TYR A 27 -7.23 -3.99 -9.92
C TYR A 27 -7.45 -2.86 -8.93
N ASN A 28 -6.65 -2.87 -7.86
CA ASN A 28 -6.61 -1.83 -6.86
C ASN A 28 -5.20 -1.78 -6.24
N GLU A 29 -4.90 -0.69 -5.56
CA GLU A 29 -3.61 -0.44 -4.96
C GLU A 29 -3.71 0.43 -3.70
N PHE A 30 -2.71 0.31 -2.84
CA PHE A 30 -2.57 1.19 -1.69
C PHE A 30 -1.11 1.45 -1.35
N ALA A 31 -0.87 2.60 -0.73
CA ALA A 31 0.43 2.97 -0.19
C ALA A 31 0.27 3.45 1.26
N GLY A 32 1.30 3.30 2.08
CA GLY A 32 1.28 3.80 3.46
C GLY A 32 2.68 3.94 4.01
N SER A 33 2.89 4.92 4.88
CA SER A 33 4.20 5.08 5.53
C SER A 33 4.44 3.97 6.54
N LEU A 34 5.67 3.48 6.58
CA LEU A 34 6.18 2.56 7.59
C LEU A 34 7.13 3.26 8.59
N GLY A 35 7.32 4.57 8.46
CA GLY A 35 8.30 5.34 9.23
C GLY A 35 9.73 5.13 8.73
N ALA A 36 10.70 5.37 9.60
CA ALA A 36 12.11 5.14 9.31
C ALA A 36 12.40 3.65 9.04
N TYR A 37 13.40 3.33 8.20
CA TYR A 37 13.78 1.92 7.94
C TYR A 37 14.25 1.18 9.20
N GLY A 38 14.77 1.89 10.20
CA GLY A 38 15.19 1.34 11.48
C GLY A 38 15.77 2.42 12.40
N ASN A 39 16.08 2.04 13.64
CA ASN A 39 16.62 2.97 14.63
C ASN A 39 17.91 3.64 14.12
N GLY A 40 17.87 4.97 13.93
CA GLY A 40 19.02 5.78 13.49
C GLY A 40 19.26 5.84 11.98
N ASN A 41 18.45 5.18 11.14
CA ASN A 41 18.45 5.39 9.69
C ASN A 41 17.38 6.45 9.34
N PRO A 42 17.76 7.63 8.81
CA PRO A 42 16.80 8.70 8.54
C PRO A 42 15.95 8.47 7.28
N VAL A 43 16.22 7.41 6.51
CA VAL A 43 15.44 7.10 5.31
C VAL A 43 14.04 6.63 5.72
N ASN A 44 13.05 7.45 5.36
CA ASN A 44 11.64 7.08 5.51
C ASN A 44 11.30 5.99 4.50
N THR A 45 10.32 5.18 4.85
CA THR A 45 9.91 4.05 4.03
C THR A 45 8.41 3.97 3.92
N GLU A 46 7.97 3.38 2.81
CA GLU A 46 6.58 3.24 2.43
C GLU A 46 6.35 1.79 1.98
N LEU A 47 5.21 1.25 2.39
CA LEU A 47 4.68 0.03 1.81
C LEU A 47 3.82 0.44 0.62
N HIS A 48 4.06 -0.15 -0.54
CA HIS A 48 3.22 0.02 -1.71
C HIS A 48 2.77 -1.35 -2.21
N VAL A 49 1.47 -1.51 -2.43
CA VAL A 49 0.86 -2.79 -2.77
C VAL A 49 -0.08 -2.61 -3.93
N ARG A 50 0.15 -3.37 -5.00
CA ARG A 50 -0.75 -3.50 -6.14
C ARG A 50 -1.33 -4.90 -6.15
N TYR A 51 -2.61 -5.03 -6.46
CA TYR A 51 -3.23 -6.35 -6.50
C TYR A 51 -4.45 -6.40 -7.42
N GLY A 52 -4.69 -7.60 -7.97
CA GLY A 52 -5.83 -7.96 -8.81
C GLY A 52 -6.69 -9.01 -8.12
N VAL A 53 -7.96 -8.69 -7.91
CA VAL A 53 -8.94 -9.55 -7.24
C VAL A 53 -9.91 -10.16 -8.23
N ARG A 54 -10.22 -11.45 -8.03
CA ARG A 54 -11.34 -12.13 -8.72
C ARG A 54 -12.00 -13.12 -7.76
N GLY A 55 -13.32 -13.03 -7.59
CA GLY A 55 -14.04 -13.96 -6.70
C GLY A 55 -13.48 -14.00 -5.27
N GLY A 56 -13.10 -12.84 -4.72
CA GLY A 56 -12.54 -12.71 -3.37
C GLY A 56 -11.07 -13.10 -3.19
N LYS A 57 -10.39 -13.56 -4.26
CA LYS A 57 -9.01 -14.03 -4.22
C LYS A 57 -8.05 -13.11 -4.99
N TYR A 58 -6.83 -13.02 -4.51
CA TYR A 58 -5.75 -12.21 -5.06
C TYR A 58 -4.94 -13.09 -6.02
N TYR A 59 -4.94 -12.75 -7.30
CA TYR A 59 -4.32 -13.58 -8.35
C TYR A 59 -3.10 -12.94 -9.01
N ASP A 60 -2.94 -11.65 -8.79
CA ASP A 60 -1.88 -10.81 -9.32
C ASP A 60 -1.56 -9.83 -8.21
N TRP A 61 -0.34 -9.81 -7.70
CA TRP A 61 0.02 -8.85 -6.67
C TRP A 61 1.51 -8.56 -6.67
N THR A 62 1.82 -7.35 -6.25
CA THR A 62 3.17 -6.85 -5.99
C THR A 62 3.15 -6.16 -4.63
N ILE A 63 4.06 -6.56 -3.74
CA ILE A 63 4.31 -5.93 -2.45
C ILE A 63 5.70 -5.31 -2.54
N GLU A 64 5.78 -3.99 -2.45
CA GLU A 64 7.02 -3.23 -2.57
C GLU A 64 7.30 -2.48 -1.28
N LEU A 65 8.54 -2.63 -0.80
CA LEU A 65 9.12 -1.74 0.19
C LEU A 65 9.86 -0.62 -0.53
N VAL A 66 9.41 0.62 -0.33
CA VAL A 66 9.91 1.80 -1.03
C VAL A 66 10.67 2.68 -0.04
N ALA A 67 11.91 3.05 -0.38
CA ALA A 67 12.60 4.14 0.30
C ALA A 67 12.06 5.47 -0.21
N ARG A 68 11.86 6.41 0.71
CA ARG A 68 11.52 7.81 0.44
C ARG A 68 12.59 8.71 1.04
N GLU A 69 13.37 9.33 0.18
CA GLU A 69 14.40 10.30 0.54
C GLU A 69 13.86 11.73 0.39
N GLY A 70 14.03 12.53 1.43
CA GLY A 70 13.43 13.86 1.56
C GLY A 70 12.26 13.87 2.55
N ASP A 71 12.03 15.03 3.14
CA ASP A 71 10.94 15.28 4.08
C ASP A 71 9.87 16.19 3.47
N VAL A 72 8.73 16.26 4.15
CA VAL A 72 7.60 17.10 3.72
C VAL A 72 7.97 18.58 3.77
N ASP A 73 8.85 19.00 4.69
CA ASP A 73 9.20 20.40 4.86
C ASP A 73 10.06 20.91 3.69
N SER A 74 10.95 20.07 3.18
CA SER A 74 11.69 20.31 1.94
C SER A 74 10.73 20.41 0.76
N PHE A 75 9.79 19.46 0.62
CA PHE A 75 8.76 19.50 -0.42
C PHE A 75 7.93 20.80 -0.35
N ARG A 76 7.52 21.23 0.85
CA ARG A 76 6.79 22.49 1.03
C ARG A 76 7.62 23.71 0.65
N ALA A 77 8.90 23.69 0.97
CA ALA A 77 9.79 24.82 0.73
C ALA A 77 10.19 24.96 -0.75
N THR A 78 10.40 23.84 -1.45
CA THR A 78 10.98 23.84 -2.81
C THR A 78 10.00 23.40 -3.90
N GLY A 79 8.92 22.70 -3.54
CA GLY A 79 8.04 22.00 -4.49
C GLY A 79 8.65 20.73 -5.08
N GLU A 80 9.90 20.39 -4.74
CA GLU A 80 10.56 19.19 -5.24
C GLU A 80 10.04 17.96 -4.50
N ARG A 81 9.53 16.99 -5.26
CA ARG A 81 9.00 15.75 -4.67
C ARG A 81 10.12 14.91 -4.05
N PRO A 82 9.84 14.23 -2.92
CA PRO A 82 10.73 13.22 -2.37
C PRO A 82 11.11 12.16 -3.40
N VAL A 83 12.39 11.79 -3.40
CA VAL A 83 12.89 10.73 -4.28
C VAL A 83 12.43 9.39 -3.72
N ARG A 84 11.90 8.53 -4.60
CA ARG A 84 11.44 7.20 -4.24
C ARG A 84 12.12 6.13 -5.05
N TYR A 85 12.41 5.01 -4.40
CA TYR A 85 12.91 3.82 -5.08
C TYR A 85 12.53 2.55 -4.33
N VAL A 86 12.25 1.49 -5.08
CA VAL A 86 11.98 0.16 -4.54
C VAL A 86 13.26 -0.42 -3.95
N MET A 87 13.24 -0.75 -2.66
CA MET A 87 14.33 -1.42 -1.96
C MET A 87 14.23 -2.94 -2.09
N ASP A 88 13.01 -3.44 -1.94
CA ASP A 88 12.67 -4.87 -1.90
C ASP A 88 11.26 -5.04 -2.48
N SER A 89 11.04 -6.07 -3.30
CA SER A 89 9.69 -6.43 -3.73
C SER A 89 9.46 -7.94 -3.86
N PHE A 90 8.24 -8.35 -3.52
CA PHE A 90 7.68 -9.66 -3.85
C PHE A 90 6.59 -9.48 -4.89
N SER A 91 6.62 -10.26 -5.97
CA SER A 91 5.65 -10.14 -7.06
C SER A 91 5.26 -11.48 -7.65
N VAL A 92 4.00 -11.57 -8.10
CA VAL A 92 3.52 -12.69 -8.91
C VAL A 92 3.91 -12.44 -10.36
N GLU A 93 4.61 -13.39 -10.95
CA GLU A 93 5.01 -13.39 -12.35
C GLU A 93 4.54 -14.66 -13.06
N PRO A 94 4.54 -14.69 -14.40
CA PRO A 94 4.25 -15.91 -15.14
C PRO A 94 5.14 -17.08 -14.67
N GLY A 95 4.50 -18.05 -14.02
CA GLY A 95 5.16 -19.27 -13.53
C GLY A 95 5.90 -19.14 -12.19
N ALA A 96 5.91 -18.00 -11.51
CA ALA A 96 6.64 -17.88 -10.25
C ALA A 96 6.17 -16.74 -9.34
N VAL A 97 6.47 -16.84 -8.04
CA VAL A 97 6.63 -15.68 -7.17
C VAL A 97 8.11 -15.32 -7.12
N VAL A 98 8.40 -14.07 -7.42
CA VAL A 98 9.76 -13.54 -7.54
C VAL A 98 10.01 -12.52 -6.44
N HIS A 99 11.20 -12.58 -5.85
CA HIS A 99 11.72 -11.61 -4.90
C HIS A 99 12.85 -10.83 -5.54
N ARG A 100 12.80 -9.50 -5.45
CA ARG A 100 13.82 -8.59 -5.97
C ARG A 100 14.35 -7.73 -4.85
N VAL A 101 15.67 -7.66 -4.75
CA VAL A 101 16.36 -6.79 -3.77
C VAL A 101 17.25 -5.84 -4.52
N ARG A 102 17.14 -4.54 -4.23
CA ARG A 102 17.96 -3.51 -4.86
C ARG A 102 19.43 -3.69 -4.48
N THR A 103 20.32 -3.67 -5.46
CA THR A 103 21.77 -3.83 -5.29
C THR A 103 22.58 -2.59 -5.68
N GLY A 104 21.97 -1.61 -6.34
CA GLY A 104 22.65 -0.42 -6.84
C GLY A 104 21.72 0.75 -7.19
N PRO A 105 22.27 1.91 -7.58
CA PRO A 105 21.52 3.14 -7.81
C PRO A 105 20.77 3.19 -9.15
N GLY A 106 21.07 2.29 -10.08
CA GLY A 106 20.37 2.15 -11.35
C GLY A 106 18.93 1.65 -11.17
N PRO A 107 18.07 1.86 -12.18
CA PRO A 107 16.69 1.38 -12.17
C PRO A 107 16.56 -0.14 -12.35
N ASP A 108 17.59 -0.80 -12.90
CA ASP A 108 17.61 -2.25 -13.15
C ASP A 108 18.56 -3.00 -12.18
N ASP A 109 19.14 -2.28 -11.21
CA ASP A 109 20.10 -2.84 -10.27
C ASP A 109 19.39 -3.65 -9.17
N PHE A 110 18.94 -4.85 -9.53
CA PHE A 110 18.25 -5.79 -8.65
C PHE A 110 18.87 -7.18 -8.70
N GLU A 111 19.06 -7.80 -7.54
CA GLU A 111 19.20 -9.24 -7.43
C GLU A 111 17.79 -9.86 -7.46
N THR A 112 17.58 -10.82 -8.36
CA THR A 112 16.27 -11.47 -8.55
C THR A 112 16.36 -12.93 -8.17
N SER A 113 15.45 -13.40 -7.32
CA SER A 113 15.35 -14.80 -6.91
C SER A 113 13.92 -15.33 -7.06
N VAL A 114 13.79 -16.60 -7.43
CA VAL A 114 12.48 -17.28 -7.44
C VAL A 114 12.22 -17.86 -6.07
N VAL A 115 11.24 -17.29 -5.37
CA VAL A 115 10.84 -17.75 -4.03
C VAL A 115 9.93 -18.98 -4.13
N ARG A 116 9.12 -19.04 -5.19
CA ARG A 116 8.19 -20.14 -5.42
C ARG A 116 7.92 -20.32 -6.91
N GLN A 117 8.01 -21.56 -7.39
CA GLN A 117 7.51 -21.92 -8.71
C GLN A 117 5.98 -22.08 -8.66
N LEU A 118 5.30 -21.58 -9.68
CA LEU A 118 3.84 -21.60 -9.81
C LEU A 118 3.42 -22.31 -11.10
N TYR A 119 2.35 -23.07 -11.01
CA TYR A 119 1.79 -23.86 -12.10
C TYR A 119 0.31 -23.52 -12.33
N ALA A 120 -0.21 -23.93 -13.47
CA ALA A 120 -1.64 -23.84 -13.76
C ALA A 120 -2.45 -24.53 -12.65
N GLY A 121 -3.42 -23.81 -12.08
CA GLY A 121 -4.23 -24.26 -10.95
C GLY A 121 -3.78 -23.73 -9.59
N ASP A 122 -2.61 -23.11 -9.48
CA ASP A 122 -2.04 -22.63 -8.20
C ASP A 122 -2.67 -21.32 -7.68
N GLY A 123 -3.89 -20.99 -8.08
CA GLY A 123 -4.58 -19.76 -7.68
C GLY A 123 -4.69 -19.59 -6.16
N ASP A 124 -4.97 -20.66 -5.44
CA ASP A 124 -5.06 -20.63 -3.97
C ASP A 124 -3.68 -20.46 -3.30
N LEU A 125 -2.62 -20.93 -3.95
CA LEU A 125 -1.25 -20.70 -3.50
C LEU A 125 -0.82 -19.25 -3.74
N VAL A 126 -1.27 -18.63 -4.83
CA VAL A 126 -1.05 -17.21 -5.10
C VAL A 126 -1.79 -16.34 -4.07
N ASP A 127 -3.06 -16.64 -3.81
CA ASP A 127 -3.88 -15.92 -2.83
C ASP A 127 -3.29 -16.01 -1.41
N SER A 128 -2.97 -17.23 -0.94
CA SER A 128 -2.33 -17.41 0.37
C SER A 128 -0.89 -16.88 0.42
N GLY A 129 -0.21 -16.80 -0.73
CA GLY A 129 1.10 -16.19 -0.85
C GLY A 129 1.10 -14.72 -0.45
N TYR A 130 0.08 -13.96 -0.83
CA TYR A 130 -0.09 -12.57 -0.42
C TYR A 130 -0.05 -12.43 1.10
N ASP A 131 -0.89 -13.19 1.80
CA ASP A 131 -1.00 -13.15 3.26
C ASP A 131 0.32 -13.55 3.95
N PHE A 132 1.01 -14.55 3.39
CA PHE A 132 2.31 -15.00 3.88
C PHE A 132 3.38 -13.90 3.80
N PHE A 133 3.57 -13.28 2.64
CA PHE A 133 4.60 -12.25 2.45
C PHE A 133 4.26 -10.95 3.18
N MET A 134 2.98 -10.57 3.23
CA MET A 134 2.52 -9.42 4.00
C MET A 134 2.83 -9.60 5.49
N LYS A 135 2.54 -10.79 6.05
CA LYS A 135 2.85 -11.11 7.44
C LYS A 135 4.37 -11.14 7.68
N GLN A 136 5.14 -11.76 6.79
CA GLN A 136 6.60 -11.80 6.90
C GLN A 136 7.19 -10.38 6.95
N LEU A 137 6.71 -9.48 6.09
CA LEU A 137 7.14 -8.10 6.08
C LEU A 137 6.78 -7.38 7.38
N ALA A 138 5.55 -7.54 7.87
CA ALA A 138 5.11 -6.95 9.14
C ALA A 138 5.96 -7.42 10.32
N ASP A 139 6.21 -8.73 10.44
CA ASP A 139 7.03 -9.32 11.51
C ASP A 139 8.48 -8.81 11.44
N GLN A 140 9.05 -8.70 10.24
CA GLN A 140 10.38 -8.13 10.05
C GLN A 140 10.41 -6.64 10.40
N TRP A 141 9.36 -5.89 10.09
CA TRP A 141 9.28 -4.47 10.39
C TRP A 141 9.20 -4.21 11.89
N ASP A 142 8.40 -5.00 12.59
CA ASP A 142 8.28 -4.96 14.05
C ASP A 142 9.62 -5.31 14.72
N ALA A 143 10.33 -6.32 14.20
CA ALA A 143 11.65 -6.70 14.72
C ALA A 143 12.74 -5.63 14.52
N ARG A 144 12.58 -4.70 13.56
CA ARG A 144 13.53 -3.61 13.31
C ARG A 144 13.40 -2.45 14.30
N HIS A 145 12.30 -2.38 15.05
CA HIS A 145 11.95 -1.21 15.87
C HIS A 145 11.73 -1.60 17.33
N GLU A 146 12.31 -0.82 18.24
CA GLU A 146 12.07 -0.99 19.69
C GLU A 146 10.63 -0.65 20.08
N THR A 147 10.07 0.36 19.42
CA THR A 147 8.67 0.76 19.56
C THR A 147 8.04 0.83 18.17
N ARG A 148 6.85 0.24 18.04
CA ARG A 148 6.14 0.20 16.77
C ARG A 148 5.71 1.60 16.34
N ASP A 149 6.10 2.02 15.14
CA ASP A 149 5.65 3.29 14.58
C ASP A 149 4.12 3.25 14.37
N PRO A 150 3.36 4.25 14.84
CA PRO A 150 1.91 4.28 14.63
C PRO A 150 1.48 4.22 13.15
N ARG A 151 2.31 4.69 12.22
CA ARG A 151 2.08 4.59 10.77
C ARG A 151 2.22 3.16 10.28
N THR A 152 3.17 2.40 10.84
CA THR A 152 3.29 0.95 10.60
C THR A 152 1.99 0.25 10.99
N ILE A 153 1.42 0.57 12.17
CA ILE A 153 0.16 0.00 12.64
C ILE A 153 -0.98 0.35 11.68
N ALA A 154 -1.10 1.61 11.28
CA ALA A 154 -2.14 2.08 10.37
C ALA A 154 -2.07 1.37 9.01
N THR A 155 -0.86 1.28 8.43
CA THR A 155 -0.62 0.71 7.11
C THR A 155 -0.90 -0.80 7.07
N PHE A 156 -0.35 -1.58 8.01
CA PHE A 156 -0.64 -3.02 8.06
C PHE A 156 -2.07 -3.32 8.53
N GLY A 157 -2.64 -2.49 9.41
CA GLY A 157 -4.05 -2.57 9.78
C GLY A 157 -4.96 -2.40 8.56
N TYR A 158 -4.71 -1.37 7.74
CA TYR A 158 -5.45 -1.18 6.49
C TYR A 158 -5.30 -2.40 5.56
N ALA A 159 -4.08 -2.92 5.38
CA ALA A 159 -3.85 -4.10 4.56
C ALA A 159 -4.69 -5.32 5.00
N GLN A 160 -4.81 -5.55 6.31
CA GLN A 160 -5.63 -6.64 6.86
C GLN A 160 -7.13 -6.44 6.63
N HIS A 161 -7.64 -5.22 6.77
CA HIS A 161 -9.06 -4.93 6.48
C HIS A 161 -9.35 -5.03 4.99
N ASN A 162 -8.50 -4.41 4.16
CA ASN A 162 -8.59 -4.44 2.71
C ASN A 162 -8.52 -5.87 2.14
N ARG A 163 -7.89 -6.82 2.83
CA ARG A 163 -7.89 -8.24 2.44
C ARG A 163 -9.29 -8.88 2.51
N LYS A 164 -10.20 -8.41 3.36
CA LYS A 164 -11.55 -8.96 3.55
C LYS A 164 -12.46 -8.57 2.39
N ALA A 165 -13.13 -9.56 1.79
CA ALA A 165 -14.10 -9.30 0.72
C ALA A 165 -15.29 -8.47 1.20
N GLU A 166 -15.75 -8.66 2.43
CA GLU A 166 -16.83 -7.86 3.03
C GLU A 166 -16.48 -6.36 3.07
N PHE A 167 -15.25 -6.03 3.49
CA PHE A 167 -14.77 -4.65 3.48
C PHE A 167 -14.77 -4.06 2.06
N ARG A 168 -14.16 -4.77 1.09
CA ARG A 168 -13.99 -4.24 -0.28
C ARG A 168 -15.26 -4.26 -1.12
N ASP A 169 -16.12 -5.25 -0.94
CA ASP A 169 -17.21 -5.53 -1.89
C ASP A 169 -18.57 -5.10 -1.32
N VAL A 170 -18.69 -4.90 0.00
CA VAL A 170 -19.95 -4.59 0.69
C VAL A 170 -19.87 -3.27 1.47
N GLU A 171 -18.96 -3.17 2.44
CA GLU A 171 -18.92 -2.02 3.37
C GLU A 171 -18.39 -0.75 2.69
N TYR A 172 -17.24 -0.86 2.01
CA TYR A 172 -16.50 0.26 1.47
C TYR A 172 -16.07 0.05 0.00
N PRO A 173 -17.00 -0.28 -0.94
CA PRO A 173 -16.66 -0.54 -2.33
C PRO A 173 -16.05 0.64 -3.10
N TRP A 174 -16.20 1.85 -2.56
CA TRP A 174 -15.64 3.08 -3.11
C TRP A 174 -14.20 3.36 -2.61
N VAL A 175 -13.70 2.64 -1.60
CA VAL A 175 -12.34 2.80 -1.08
C VAL A 175 -11.35 2.08 -1.99
N ARG A 176 -10.72 2.87 -2.87
CA ARG A 176 -9.77 2.41 -3.88
C ARG A 176 -8.63 3.42 -4.02
N ASN A 177 -7.48 2.95 -4.52
CA ASN A 177 -6.28 3.76 -4.74
C ASN A 177 -5.95 4.58 -3.48
N THR A 178 -5.55 3.87 -2.43
CA THR A 178 -5.68 4.37 -1.06
C THR A 178 -4.33 4.71 -0.44
N VAL A 179 -4.21 5.88 0.18
CA VAL A 179 -3.08 6.18 1.09
C VAL A 179 -3.50 5.92 2.54
N ALA A 180 -2.80 5.05 3.25
CA ALA A 180 -2.96 4.85 4.69
C ALA A 180 -2.08 5.83 5.49
N CYS A 181 -2.65 6.43 6.53
CA CYS A 181 -1.98 7.42 7.38
C CYS A 181 -2.54 7.43 8.80
N ILE A 182 -1.97 8.24 9.68
CA ILE A 182 -2.51 8.51 11.03
C ILE A 182 -3.11 9.91 11.12
N ASP A 183 -3.93 10.13 12.15
CA ASP A 183 -4.55 11.43 12.46
C ASP A 183 -3.56 12.60 12.61
N ASP A 184 -2.36 12.35 13.14
CA ASP A 184 -1.31 13.37 13.29
C ASP A 184 -0.58 13.72 11.98
N ASP A 185 -0.77 12.93 10.90
CA ASP A 185 -0.04 13.19 9.67
C ASP A 185 -0.47 14.52 9.05
N PRO A 186 0.47 15.34 8.54
CA PRO A 186 0.13 16.55 7.84
C PRO A 186 -0.63 16.25 6.55
N ALA A 187 -1.72 16.97 6.30
CA ALA A 187 -2.56 16.77 5.12
C ALA A 187 -1.78 16.99 3.81
N ASP A 188 -0.83 17.92 3.78
CA ASP A 188 0.01 18.12 2.59
C ASP A 188 0.91 16.91 2.30
N ASP A 189 1.44 16.24 3.33
CA ASP A 189 2.25 15.03 3.13
C ASP A 189 1.41 13.90 2.56
N VAL A 190 0.18 13.75 3.07
CA VAL A 190 -0.70 12.65 2.69
C VAL A 190 -1.40 12.91 1.36
N VAL A 191 -2.04 14.05 1.19
CA VAL A 191 -2.91 14.39 0.05
C VAL A 191 -2.12 15.02 -1.09
N VAL A 192 -1.38 16.08 -0.79
CA VAL A 192 -0.70 16.87 -1.84
C VAL A 192 0.54 16.15 -2.35
N GLU A 193 1.28 15.47 -1.48
CA GLU A 193 2.51 14.75 -1.84
C GLU A 193 2.23 13.29 -2.20
N ARG A 194 1.94 12.44 -1.20
CA ARG A 194 1.91 10.98 -1.35
C ARG A 194 0.76 10.48 -2.21
N LEU A 195 -0.48 10.94 -1.97
CA LEU A 195 -1.65 10.53 -2.75
C LEU A 195 -1.47 10.97 -4.21
N SER A 196 -1.07 12.21 -4.47
CA SER A 196 -0.86 12.66 -5.85
C SER A 196 0.32 11.99 -6.56
N HIS A 197 1.29 11.47 -5.80
CA HIS A 197 2.41 10.69 -6.35
C HIS A 197 1.95 9.31 -6.84
N TYR A 198 1.24 8.57 -6.00
CA TYR A 198 0.79 7.21 -6.33
C TYR A 198 -0.48 7.21 -7.19
N PHE A 199 -1.41 8.13 -6.92
CA PHE A 199 -2.76 8.17 -7.49
C PHE A 199 -3.07 9.59 -8.03
N PRO A 200 -2.43 10.01 -9.14
CA PRO A 200 -2.55 11.37 -9.67
C PRO A 200 -3.98 11.74 -10.09
N ASP A 201 -4.80 10.75 -10.46
CA ASP A 201 -6.21 10.92 -10.86
C ASP A 201 -7.17 10.94 -9.67
N GLY A 202 -6.64 11.05 -8.44
CA GLY A 202 -7.40 10.98 -7.21
C GLY A 202 -7.56 9.55 -6.70
N GLY A 203 -8.13 9.45 -5.50
CA GLY A 203 -8.18 8.20 -4.77
C GLY A 203 -8.82 8.38 -3.40
N THR A 204 -8.38 7.56 -2.45
CA THR A 204 -8.90 7.61 -1.09
C THR A 204 -7.78 7.70 -0.06
N VAL A 205 -8.12 8.17 1.14
CA VAL A 205 -7.20 8.20 2.27
C VAL A 205 -7.83 7.42 3.41
N ALA A 206 -7.10 6.45 3.95
CA ALA A 206 -7.47 5.69 5.13
C ALA A 206 -6.73 6.25 6.35
N VAL A 207 -7.44 7.00 7.19
CA VAL A 207 -6.90 7.70 8.36
C VAL A 207 -7.14 6.86 9.61
N HIS A 208 -6.08 6.41 10.27
CA HIS A 208 -6.18 5.79 11.59
C HIS A 208 -6.25 6.88 12.68
N CYS A 209 -7.46 7.11 13.20
CA CYS A 209 -7.76 7.97 14.33
C CYS A 209 -7.41 7.24 15.63
N ARG A 210 -6.23 7.50 16.19
CA ARG A 210 -5.65 6.71 17.28
C ARG A 210 -6.41 6.89 18.59
N ALA A 211 -6.87 8.11 18.88
CA ALA A 211 -7.64 8.38 20.11
C ALA A 211 -8.98 7.63 20.14
N ALA A 212 -9.63 7.50 18.99
CA ALA A 212 -10.86 6.71 18.84
C ALA A 212 -10.57 5.22 18.61
N GLY A 213 -9.32 4.88 18.31
CA GLY A 213 -8.89 3.57 17.83
C GLY A 213 -9.73 3.14 16.64
N ARG A 214 -9.89 3.96 15.59
CA ARG A 214 -10.74 3.67 14.43
C ARG A 214 -10.10 4.15 13.13
N MET A 215 -10.47 3.55 12.00
CA MET A 215 -10.09 4.05 10.67
C MET A 215 -11.25 4.77 9.99
N LYS A 216 -10.96 5.91 9.38
CA LYS A 216 -11.91 6.72 8.63
C LYS A 216 -11.42 6.91 7.20
N PHE A 217 -12.33 7.04 6.26
CA PHE A 217 -12.00 7.04 4.84
C PHE A 217 -12.40 8.36 4.19
N LEU A 218 -11.45 9.04 3.55
CA LEU A 218 -11.72 10.27 2.83
C LEU A 218 -11.64 10.00 1.33
N LYS A 219 -12.58 10.55 0.57
CA LYS A 219 -12.49 10.57 -0.90
C LYS A 219 -11.81 11.85 -1.33
N VAL A 220 -10.79 11.74 -2.18
CA VAL A 220 -10.05 12.88 -2.71
C VAL A 220 -10.16 12.86 -4.22
N ALA A 221 -10.70 13.94 -4.79
CA ALA A 221 -10.80 14.10 -6.24
C ALA A 221 -9.42 14.34 -6.86
N ALA A 222 -9.29 14.06 -8.16
CA ALA A 222 -8.14 14.52 -8.95
C ALA A 222 -7.96 16.02 -8.72
N GLY A 223 -6.74 16.45 -8.37
CA GLY A 223 -6.46 17.87 -8.25
C GLY A 223 -6.72 18.55 -9.59
N THR A 224 -7.61 19.53 -9.64
CA THR A 224 -7.56 20.52 -10.72
C THR A 224 -6.18 21.17 -10.63
N GLY A 225 -5.37 21.08 -11.68
CA GLY A 225 -4.11 21.81 -11.75
C GLY A 225 -4.32 23.29 -11.39
N ALA A 226 -3.24 23.99 -11.02
CA ALA A 226 -3.23 25.33 -10.45
C ALA A 226 -3.97 26.45 -11.24
N ASP A 227 -4.60 26.13 -12.39
CA ASP A 227 -5.32 27.08 -13.26
C ASP A 227 -6.84 26.80 -13.40
N GLY A 228 -7.44 26.00 -12.52
CA GLY A 228 -8.87 25.67 -12.58
C GLY A 228 -9.75 26.60 -11.74
N SER A 229 -10.19 27.74 -12.27
CA SER A 229 -11.35 28.48 -11.74
C SER A 229 -12.62 27.63 -11.90
N GLY A 230 -12.89 26.75 -10.94
CA GLY A 230 -14.12 25.98 -10.86
C GLY A 230 -15.20 26.78 -10.14
N GLU A 231 -16.19 27.26 -10.89
CA GLU A 231 -17.39 27.90 -10.37
C GLU A 231 -18.06 27.01 -9.32
N SER A 232 -18.25 27.57 -8.12
CA SER A 232 -18.95 26.94 -7.01
C SER A 232 -20.44 26.87 -7.35
N GLY A 233 -20.93 25.69 -7.72
CA GLY A 233 -22.36 25.41 -7.78
C GLY A 233 -22.94 25.36 -6.36
N ASP A 234 -23.96 26.19 -6.12
CA ASP A 234 -24.68 26.31 -4.85
C ASP A 234 -25.13 24.96 -4.27
N GLY A 235 -24.69 24.63 -3.05
CA GLY A 235 -25.37 23.68 -2.16
C GLY A 235 -24.57 22.50 -1.61
N GLU A 236 -23.40 22.18 -2.15
CA GLU A 236 -22.50 21.17 -1.56
C GLU A 236 -21.49 21.83 -0.62
N ALA A 237 -21.21 21.20 0.53
CA ALA A 237 -20.14 21.63 1.42
C ALA A 237 -18.86 21.81 0.59
N ALA A 238 -18.31 23.03 0.60
CA ALA A 238 -17.16 23.37 -0.22
C ALA A 238 -16.02 22.35 0.00
N PRO A 239 -15.28 21.96 -1.06
CA PRO A 239 -14.18 21.02 -0.94
C PRO A 239 -13.18 21.51 0.11
N LEU A 240 -12.83 20.66 1.07
CA LEU A 240 -11.80 20.95 2.05
C LEU A 240 -10.43 20.85 1.37
N THR A 241 -9.69 21.94 1.40
CA THR A 241 -8.34 22.01 0.84
C THR A 241 -7.31 21.61 1.88
N ALA A 242 -6.38 20.73 1.52
CA ALA A 242 -5.16 20.50 2.30
C ALA A 242 -4.36 21.79 2.40
N THR A 243 -4.07 22.22 3.63
CA THR A 243 -3.19 23.37 3.89
C THR A 243 -2.07 22.94 4.83
N GLY A 244 -0.92 23.63 4.76
CA GLY A 244 0.30 23.28 5.51
C GLY A 244 0.20 23.20 7.03
N TYR A 245 -0.91 23.62 7.62
CA TYR A 245 -1.18 23.56 9.06
C TYR A 245 -2.32 22.59 9.44
N THR A 246 -2.88 21.86 8.47
CA THR A 246 -3.99 20.92 8.69
C THR A 246 -3.46 19.50 8.84
N THR A 247 -3.87 18.79 9.90
CA THR A 247 -3.62 17.35 10.02
C THR A 247 -4.75 16.54 9.40
N MET A 248 -4.50 15.27 9.08
CA MET A 248 -5.54 14.36 8.60
C MET A 248 -6.67 14.18 9.62
N GLY A 249 -6.36 14.21 10.92
CA GLY A 249 -7.36 14.20 11.99
C GLY A 249 -8.30 15.40 11.92
N MET A 250 -7.79 16.61 11.68
CA MET A 250 -8.62 17.80 11.50
C MET A 250 -9.54 17.71 10.28
N MET A 251 -9.11 17.04 9.20
CA MET A 251 -9.96 16.79 8.03
C MET A 251 -11.07 15.79 8.33
N VAL A 252 -10.74 14.69 9.02
CA VAL A 252 -11.73 13.72 9.50
C VAL A 252 -12.75 14.42 10.39
N ASP A 253 -12.29 15.19 11.37
CA ASP A 253 -13.15 15.94 12.30
C ASP A 253 -13.99 17.02 11.60
N ALA A 254 -13.59 17.51 10.42
CA ALA A 254 -14.38 18.45 9.65
C ALA A 254 -15.48 17.76 8.83
N ILE A 255 -15.20 16.58 8.30
CA ILE A 255 -16.10 15.81 7.41
C ILE A 255 -17.12 15.02 8.22
N TYR A 256 -16.69 14.40 9.31
CA TYR A 256 -17.52 13.51 10.14
C TYR A 256 -18.15 14.22 11.35
N ARG A 257 -18.40 15.54 11.26
CA ARG A 257 -19.07 16.29 12.35
C ARG A 257 -20.51 15.80 12.56
N GLY A 258 -20.76 15.08 13.66
CA GLY A 258 -22.11 14.67 14.08
C GLY A 258 -22.14 13.42 14.97
N ASP A 259 -23.32 13.06 15.47
CA ASP A 259 -23.56 11.82 16.24
C ASP A 259 -23.55 10.55 15.37
N ASP A 260 -23.57 10.69 14.05
CA ASP A 260 -23.47 9.58 13.10
C ASP A 260 -22.00 9.20 12.88
N TRP A 261 -21.36 8.80 13.98
CA TRP A 261 -20.14 8.01 13.91
C TRP A 261 -20.55 6.68 13.29
N ILE A 262 -20.23 6.45 12.01
CA ILE A 262 -20.31 5.10 11.46
C ILE A 262 -19.42 4.22 12.34
N ASP A 263 -20.10 3.45 13.18
CA ASP A 263 -19.58 2.45 14.08
C ASP A 263 -19.38 1.19 13.24
N ASP A 264 -18.14 0.72 13.13
CA ASP A 264 -17.85 -0.67 13.50
C ASP A 264 -16.33 -0.94 13.62
N ALA A 265 -16.03 -1.60 14.74
CA ALA A 265 -14.87 -2.35 15.21
C ALA A 265 -13.42 -2.00 14.76
N PHE A 266 -12.66 -1.52 15.73
CA PHE A 266 -11.20 -1.68 15.83
C PHE A 266 -10.90 -2.01 17.30
N GLN A 267 -10.82 -3.30 17.62
CA GLN A 267 -10.17 -3.75 18.86
C GLN A 267 -8.90 -4.50 18.45
N ALA A 268 -7.79 -4.05 19.04
CA ALA A 268 -6.46 -4.62 18.85
C ALA A 268 -6.34 -6.04 19.41
#